data_AF-A0A4U3FIK7-F1
#
_entry.id   AF-A0A4U3FIK7-F1
#
_cell.length_a   1.000
_cell.length_b   1.000
_cell.length_c   1.000
_cell.angle_alpha   90.00
_cell.angle_beta   90.00
_cell.angle_gamma   90.00
#
_symmetry.space_group_name_H-M   'P 1'
#
loop_
_entity.id
_entity.type
_entity.pdbx_description
1 polymer ?
#
loop_
_entity_poly.entity_id
_entity_poly.type
_entity_poly.pdbx_seq_one_letter_code
_entity_poly.pdbx_strand_id
1 'polypeptide(L)'
;MPIYFSPKVGEILECNFGSYPMGADGNPVTNFWDGHLPPEMIKNRLVIALNGKINGNACIIVPLSSKCDRDKLQRGMHVEIGEAVIEECRFFSQRTRWAKAGLVQQVSRYRLNRARTYRGYLNPCLSRETVAKVQKAVIKPINSS
;
A
#
# COMPACT_ATOMS: atom_id res chain seq x y z
N MET A 1 5.76 7.64 -12.14
CA MET A 1 6.42 8.91 -11.76
C MET A 1 5.99 9.19 -10.33
N PRO A 2 6.96 9.36 -9.42
CA PRO A 2 6.64 9.54 -8.02
C PRO A 2 5.74 10.74 -7.78
N ILE A 3 4.94 10.68 -6.72
CA ILE A 3 4.13 11.83 -6.30
C ILE A 3 5.04 12.92 -5.72
N TYR A 4 4.70 14.17 -6.01
CA TYR A 4 5.34 15.34 -5.40
C TYR A 4 4.46 16.01 -4.32
N PHE A 5 3.21 15.58 -4.22
CA PHE A 5 2.26 16.06 -3.22
C PHE A 5 2.23 15.17 -1.97
N SER A 6 1.54 15.61 -0.92
CA SER A 6 1.24 14.77 0.25
C SER A 6 -0.09 14.04 0.02
N PRO A 7 -0.13 12.69 0.02
CA PRO A 7 -1.36 11.93 -0.14
C PRO A 7 -2.42 12.33 0.88
N LYS A 8 -3.68 12.33 0.45
CA LYS A 8 -4.81 12.45 1.38
C LYS A 8 -5.05 11.12 2.08
N VAL A 9 -5.55 11.18 3.32
CA VAL A 9 -5.97 9.97 4.04
C VAL A 9 -7.12 9.31 3.26
N GLY A 10 -6.98 8.02 2.98
CA GLY A 10 -7.91 7.24 2.18
C GLY A 10 -7.62 7.22 0.67
N GLU A 11 -6.65 7.99 0.19
CA GLU A 11 -6.26 7.99 -1.23
C GLU A 11 -5.61 6.67 -1.62
N ILE A 12 -6.00 6.14 -2.78
CA ILE A 12 -5.43 4.91 -3.33
C ILE A 12 -4.29 5.25 -4.29
N LEU A 13 -3.12 4.69 -4.03
CA LEU A 13 -1.91 4.92 -4.79
C LEU A 13 -1.26 3.60 -5.21
N GLU A 14 -0.37 3.64 -6.18
CA GLU A 14 0.54 2.54 -6.48
C GLU A 14 1.83 2.73 -5.68
N CYS A 15 2.19 1.76 -4.87
CA CYS A 15 3.47 1.72 -4.18
C CYS A 15 4.40 0.71 -4.86
N ASN A 16 5.59 1.18 -5.24
CA ASN A 16 6.70 0.36 -5.66
C ASN A 16 7.53 -0.03 -4.42
N PHE A 17 7.31 -1.26 -3.93
CA PHE A 17 8.08 -1.80 -2.83
C PHE A 17 9.52 -2.19 -3.26
N GLY A 18 9.85 -2.13 -4.55
CA GLY A 18 11.21 -2.24 -5.06
C GLY A 18 11.76 -3.66 -5.08
N SER A 19 13.07 -3.75 -5.35
CA SER A 19 13.94 -4.92 -5.35
C SER A 19 15.20 -4.59 -4.54
N TYR A 20 15.98 -5.61 -4.13
CA TYR A 20 17.34 -5.40 -3.64
C TYR A 20 18.13 -4.60 -4.68
N PRO A 21 18.83 -3.52 -4.30
CA PRO A 21 19.85 -2.98 -5.18
C PRO A 21 20.89 -4.06 -5.37
N MET A 22 21.13 -4.42 -6.62
CA MET A 22 22.21 -5.34 -6.96
C MET A 22 23.45 -4.51 -7.25
N GLY A 23 24.58 -4.93 -6.69
CA GLY A 23 25.89 -4.40 -7.02
C GLY A 23 26.25 -4.76 -8.45
N ALA A 24 27.29 -4.11 -8.97
CA ALA A 24 27.83 -4.44 -10.30
C ALA A 24 28.34 -5.90 -10.39
N ASP A 25 28.57 -6.55 -9.25
CA ASP A 25 28.95 -7.95 -9.08
C ASP A 25 27.77 -8.93 -9.06
N GLY A 26 26.52 -8.43 -9.14
CA GLY A 26 25.30 -9.24 -9.10
C GLY A 26 24.88 -9.67 -7.68
N ASN A 27 25.60 -9.27 -6.64
CA ASN A 27 25.22 -9.52 -5.25
C ASN A 27 24.36 -8.37 -4.70
N PRO A 28 23.47 -8.62 -3.72
CA PRO A 28 22.77 -7.55 -3.03
C PRO A 28 23.74 -6.57 -2.36
N VAL A 29 23.53 -5.27 -2.58
CA VAL A 29 24.32 -4.21 -1.95
C VAL A 29 23.98 -4.16 -0.46
N THR A 30 24.81 -4.76 0.39
CA THR A 30 24.58 -4.90 1.84
C THR A 30 24.76 -3.60 2.63
N ASN A 31 25.41 -2.60 2.05
CA ASN A 31 25.56 -1.25 2.63
C ASN A 31 24.50 -0.25 2.13
N PHE A 32 23.49 -0.72 1.38
CA PHE A 32 22.34 0.09 0.99
C PHE A 32 21.20 -0.12 1.97
N TRP A 33 21.17 0.72 3.00
CA TRP A 33 20.22 0.72 4.11
C TRP A 33 18.76 0.96 3.68
N ASP A 34 18.52 1.41 2.45
CA ASP A 34 17.20 1.59 1.83
C ASP A 34 16.69 0.33 1.08
N GLY A 35 17.44 -0.77 1.12
CA GLY A 35 17.11 -2.06 0.51
C GLY A 35 16.18 -2.88 1.40
N HIS A 36 15.16 -3.49 0.82
CA HIS A 36 14.27 -4.43 1.54
C HIS A 36 15.00 -5.72 1.87
N LEU A 37 14.64 -6.44 2.95
CA LEU A 37 15.20 -7.75 3.35
C LEU A 37 14.09 -8.82 3.36
N PRO A 38 14.31 -10.10 2.97
CA PRO A 38 13.24 -11.10 3.02
C PRO A 38 12.94 -11.34 4.51
N PRO A 39 11.67 -11.39 4.93
CA PRO A 39 10.47 -11.71 4.15
C PRO A 39 9.62 -10.49 3.70
N GLU A 40 10.21 -9.32 3.49
CA GLU A 40 9.48 -8.12 3.09
C GLU A 40 8.88 -8.21 1.69
N MET A 41 7.93 -7.31 1.40
CA MET A 41 7.21 -7.31 0.14
C MET A 41 8.04 -6.72 -1.01
N ILE A 42 8.20 -7.48 -2.09
CA ILE A 42 9.05 -7.10 -3.25
C ILE A 42 8.19 -7.13 -4.53
N LYS A 43 7.18 -6.25 -4.62
CA LYS A 43 6.34 -6.09 -5.82
C LYS A 43 5.58 -4.77 -5.80
N ASN A 44 5.11 -4.29 -6.95
CA ASN A 44 4.18 -3.16 -6.98
C ASN A 44 2.80 -3.59 -6.45
N ARG A 45 2.19 -2.74 -5.62
CA ARG A 45 0.80 -2.92 -5.21
C ARG A 45 0.06 -1.60 -5.12
N LEU A 46 -1.26 -1.68 -5.29
CA LEU A 46 -2.14 -0.63 -4.79
C LEU A 46 -2.07 -0.58 -3.27
N VAL A 47 -2.10 0.62 -2.71
CA VAL A 47 -2.03 0.91 -1.28
C VAL A 47 -3.04 2.00 -0.92
N ILE A 48 -3.49 2.00 0.34
CA ILE A 48 -4.28 3.08 0.92
C ILE A 48 -3.34 3.95 1.76
N ALA A 49 -3.33 5.25 1.53
CA ALA A 49 -2.61 6.19 2.40
C ALA A 49 -3.39 6.42 3.72
N LEU A 50 -2.77 6.12 4.86
CA LEU A 50 -3.35 6.40 6.18
C LEU A 50 -2.81 7.71 6.78
N ASN A 51 -1.59 8.07 6.43
CA ASN A 51 -1.00 9.36 6.79
C ASN A 51 -0.02 9.79 5.69
N GLY A 52 -0.29 10.93 5.04
CA GLY A 52 0.54 11.46 3.97
C GLY A 52 1.70 12.35 4.42
N LYS A 53 1.78 12.72 5.70
CA LYS A 53 2.69 13.76 6.21
C LYS A 53 3.23 13.41 7.60
N ILE A 54 3.97 12.31 7.70
CA ILE A 54 4.66 11.96 8.96
C ILE A 54 5.91 12.80 9.14
N ASN A 55 6.91 12.62 8.27
CA ASN A 55 8.21 13.30 8.36
C ASN A 55 8.62 13.93 7.03
N GLY A 56 7.76 14.80 6.47
CA GLY A 56 8.01 15.53 5.22
C GLY A 56 8.03 14.67 3.95
N ASN A 57 8.76 13.55 3.93
CA ASN A 57 8.99 12.68 2.79
C ASN A 57 8.46 11.25 2.96
N ALA A 58 7.82 10.94 4.08
CA ALA A 58 7.32 9.60 4.40
C ALA A 58 5.79 9.57 4.61
N CYS A 59 5.19 8.46 4.21
CA CYS A 59 3.77 8.17 4.37
C CYS A 59 3.57 6.83 5.06
N ILE A 60 2.51 6.71 5.87
CA ILE A 60 2.02 5.40 6.32
C ILE A 60 0.98 4.91 5.33
N ILE A 61 1.17 3.67 4.87
CA ILE A 61 0.29 3.03 3.91
C ILE A 61 -0.15 1.65 4.39
N VAL A 62 -1.25 1.16 3.81
CA VAL A 62 -1.71 -0.22 3.94
C VAL A 62 -1.84 -0.85 2.56
N PRO A 63 -1.18 -1.99 2.28
CA PRO A 63 -1.21 -2.62 0.98
C PRO A 63 -2.52 -3.36 0.70
N LEU A 64 -2.95 -3.31 -0.56
CA LEU A 64 -4.10 -4.04 -1.08
C LEU A 64 -3.70 -5.37 -1.71
N SER A 65 -4.49 -6.40 -1.47
CA SER A 65 -4.32 -7.74 -2.02
C SER A 65 -5.52 -8.16 -2.84
N SER A 66 -5.30 -8.84 -3.95
CA SER A 66 -6.34 -9.55 -4.71
C SER A 66 -6.65 -10.95 -4.15
N LYS A 67 -5.87 -11.43 -3.18
CA LYS A 67 -6.10 -12.69 -2.46
C LYS A 67 -6.65 -12.41 -1.07
N CYS A 68 -7.78 -13.02 -0.77
CA CYS A 68 -8.37 -13.06 0.56
C CYS A 68 -7.60 -14.07 1.45
N ASP A 69 -7.41 -13.70 2.70
CA ASP A 69 -6.95 -14.59 3.76
C ASP A 69 -8.08 -14.65 4.77
N ARG A 70 -8.75 -15.82 4.86
CA ARG A 70 -10.00 -15.97 5.61
C ARG A 70 -9.77 -15.83 7.11
N ASP A 71 -8.65 -16.32 7.64
CA ASP A 71 -8.32 -16.19 9.06
C ASP A 71 -8.13 -14.72 9.44
N LYS A 72 -7.31 -14.00 8.67
CA LYS A 72 -7.07 -12.57 8.93
C LYS A 72 -8.31 -11.71 8.72
N LEU A 73 -9.20 -12.11 7.82
CA LEU A 73 -10.50 -11.47 7.64
C LEU A 73 -11.41 -11.70 8.87
N GLN A 74 -11.52 -12.93 9.36
CA GLN A 74 -12.34 -13.26 10.55
C GLN A 74 -11.84 -12.55 11.81
N ARG A 75 -10.51 -12.44 11.97
CA ARG A 75 -9.88 -11.65 13.04
C ARG A 75 -10.04 -10.14 12.83
N GLY A 76 -10.55 -9.72 11.67
CA GLY A 76 -10.78 -8.33 11.28
C GLY A 76 -9.50 -7.52 11.10
N MET A 77 -8.40 -8.19 10.75
CA MET A 77 -7.14 -7.56 10.33
C MET A 77 -7.10 -7.30 8.82
N HIS A 78 -7.97 -7.95 8.05
CA HIS A 78 -8.21 -7.61 6.64
C HIS A 78 -9.54 -6.89 6.50
N VAL A 79 -9.54 -5.80 5.73
CA VAL A 79 -10.75 -5.05 5.42
C VAL A 79 -11.05 -5.18 3.93
N GLU A 80 -12.27 -5.56 3.61
CA GLU A 80 -12.72 -5.68 2.23
C GLU A 80 -12.95 -4.30 1.59
N ILE A 81 -12.46 -4.15 0.38
CA ILE A 81 -12.67 -3.02 -0.51
C ILE A 81 -13.43 -3.54 -1.71
N GLY A 82 -14.66 -3.08 -1.89
CA GLY A 82 -15.55 -3.52 -2.95
C GLY A 82 -14.99 -3.24 -4.34
N GLU A 83 -15.31 -4.12 -5.29
CA GLU A 83 -14.85 -4.07 -6.68
C GLU A 83 -15.13 -2.74 -7.39
N ALA A 84 -16.30 -2.13 -7.15
CA ALA A 84 -16.69 -0.88 -7.78
C ALA A 84 -15.87 0.34 -7.31
N VAL A 85 -15.11 0.22 -6.21
CA VAL A 85 -14.35 1.32 -5.62
C VAL A 85 -13.06 1.60 -6.39
N ILE A 86 -12.50 0.59 -7.03
CA ILE A 86 -11.21 0.67 -7.73
C ILE A 86 -11.42 0.27 -9.18
N GLU A 87 -11.35 1.28 -10.04
CA GLU A 87 -11.43 1.12 -11.49
C GLU A 87 -10.27 0.29 -12.05
N GLU A 88 -10.49 -0.31 -13.22
CA GLU A 88 -9.46 -1.01 -13.98
C GLU A 88 -8.26 -0.08 -14.26
N CYS A 89 -7.07 -0.54 -13.85
CA CYS A 89 -5.81 0.14 -14.09
C CYS A 89 -4.94 -0.69 -15.02
N ARG A 90 -3.98 -0.05 -15.70
CA ARG A 90 -3.09 -0.70 -16.69
C ARG A 90 -2.44 -1.99 -16.20
N PHE A 91 -2.06 -2.04 -14.92
CA PHE A 91 -1.39 -3.20 -14.30
C PHE A 91 -2.21 -3.85 -13.18
N PHE A 92 -3.41 -3.33 -12.88
CA PHE A 92 -4.23 -3.81 -11.78
C PHE A 92 -5.68 -3.96 -12.24
N SER A 93 -6.16 -5.19 -12.30
CA SER A 93 -7.54 -5.45 -12.66
C SER A 93 -8.54 -5.00 -11.60
N GLN A 94 -9.71 -4.57 -12.06
CA GLN A 94 -10.88 -4.33 -11.24
C GLN A 94 -11.33 -5.65 -10.61
N ARG A 95 -11.49 -5.62 -9.29
CA ARG A 95 -11.96 -6.74 -8.45
C ARG A 95 -12.02 -6.29 -6.99
N THR A 96 -12.75 -7.06 -6.18
CA THR A 96 -12.66 -6.97 -4.72
C THR A 96 -11.22 -7.15 -4.24
N ARG A 97 -10.80 -6.28 -3.32
CA ARG A 97 -9.45 -6.27 -2.75
C ARG A 97 -9.52 -6.23 -1.24
N TRP A 98 -8.49 -6.74 -0.58
CA TRP A 98 -8.39 -6.72 0.88
C TRP A 98 -7.22 -5.85 1.31
N ALA A 99 -7.51 -4.85 2.14
CA ALA A 99 -6.52 -4.06 2.83
C ALA A 99 -5.88 -4.91 3.93
N LYS A 100 -4.57 -5.16 3.80
CA LYS A 100 -3.81 -6.03 4.71
C LYS A 100 -3.26 -5.21 5.87
N ALA A 101 -4.07 -4.99 6.90
CA ALA A 101 -3.72 -4.06 7.98
C ALA A 101 -2.49 -4.50 8.78
N GLY A 102 -2.22 -5.80 8.90
CA GLY A 102 -0.99 -6.33 9.51
C GLY A 102 0.28 -6.12 8.70
N LEU A 103 0.19 -5.58 7.49
CA LEU A 103 1.33 -5.18 6.66
C LEU A 103 1.38 -3.65 6.50
N VAL A 104 0.85 -2.93 7.49
CA VAL A 104 1.03 -1.47 7.58
C VAL A 104 2.52 -1.15 7.60
N GLN A 105 2.92 -0.14 6.85
CA GLN A 105 4.32 0.27 6.84
C GLN A 105 4.46 1.74 6.49
N GLN A 106 5.56 2.32 6.96
CA GLN A 106 6.03 3.61 6.49
C GLN A 106 6.80 3.40 5.17
N VAL A 107 6.50 4.23 4.17
CA VAL A 107 7.22 4.25 2.89
C VAL A 107 7.61 5.66 2.52
N SER A 108 8.71 5.78 1.78
CA SER A 108 9.09 7.04 1.14
C SER A 108 8.06 7.44 0.07
N ARG A 109 7.76 8.74 -0.04
CA ARG A 109 6.92 9.31 -1.12
C ARG A 109 7.47 8.99 -2.51
N TYR A 110 8.79 8.80 -2.63
CA TYR A 110 9.42 8.42 -3.90
C TYR A 110 8.97 7.03 -4.40
N ARG A 111 8.45 6.18 -3.52
CA ARG A 111 7.91 4.86 -3.87
C ARG A 111 6.44 4.93 -4.29
N LEU A 112 5.76 6.05 -4.04
CA LEU A 112 4.34 6.22 -4.33
C LEU A 112 4.13 6.90 -5.68
N ASN A 113 3.24 6.34 -6.49
CA ASN A 113 2.85 6.83 -7.80
C ASN A 113 1.33 6.88 -7.86
N ARG A 114 0.77 7.76 -8.69
CA ARG A 114 -0.63 7.60 -9.10
C ARG A 114 -0.74 6.40 -10.04
N ALA A 115 -1.62 5.46 -9.70
CA ALA A 115 -1.87 4.31 -10.57
C ALA A 115 -2.45 4.80 -11.90
N ARG A 116 -2.03 4.21 -13.03
CA ARG A 116 -2.48 4.62 -14.36
C ARG A 116 -3.74 3.86 -14.77
N THR A 117 -4.78 4.59 -15.13
CA THR A 117 -5.97 4.05 -15.82
C THR A 117 -5.78 4.19 -17.34
N TYR A 118 -6.73 3.68 -18.13
CA TYR A 118 -6.69 3.85 -19.58
C TYR A 118 -6.82 5.31 -20.02
N ARG A 119 -7.56 6.13 -19.23
CA ARG A 119 -7.88 7.53 -19.54
C ARG A 119 -7.05 8.55 -18.74
N GLY A 120 -6.09 8.10 -17.93
CA GLY A 120 -5.28 8.99 -17.10
C GLY A 120 -4.77 8.31 -15.83
N TYR A 121 -5.16 8.87 -14.69
CA TYR A 121 -4.72 8.41 -13.37
C TYR A 121 -5.89 8.07 -12.47
N LEU A 122 -5.72 7.02 -11.68
CA LEU A 122 -6.60 6.60 -10.62
C LEU A 122 -6.61 7.71 -9.55
N ASN A 123 -7.81 8.21 -9.21
CA ASN A 123 -8.00 9.21 -8.15
C ASN A 123 -9.18 8.92 -7.18
N PRO A 124 -9.48 7.66 -6.81
CA PRO A 124 -10.46 7.35 -5.80
C PRO A 124 -9.87 7.63 -4.41
N CYS A 125 -10.70 8.25 -3.58
CA CYS A 125 -10.49 8.37 -2.16
C CYS A 125 -11.56 7.53 -1.47
N LEU A 126 -11.14 6.64 -0.58
CA LEU A 126 -12.08 5.82 0.18
C LEU A 126 -12.98 6.69 1.05
N SER A 127 -14.21 6.23 1.26
CA SER A 127 -15.12 6.88 2.21
C SER A 127 -14.51 6.91 3.61
N ARG A 128 -14.86 7.93 4.40
CA ARG A 128 -14.37 8.07 5.78
C ARG A 128 -14.67 6.84 6.63
N GLU A 129 -15.82 6.20 6.40
CA GLU A 129 -16.22 4.99 7.10
C GLU A 129 -15.29 3.80 6.79
N THR A 130 -14.95 3.59 5.52
CA THR A 130 -14.02 2.53 5.10
C THR A 130 -12.61 2.81 5.64
N VAL A 131 -12.16 4.06 5.59
CA VAL A 131 -10.87 4.47 6.17
C VAL A 131 -10.83 4.17 7.67
N ALA A 132 -11.88 4.51 8.42
CA ALA A 132 -11.96 4.24 9.85
C ALA A 132 -11.91 2.72 10.15
N LYS A 133 -12.57 1.89 9.32
CA LYS A 133 -12.48 0.43 9.41
C LYS A 133 -11.04 -0.06 9.22
N VAL A 134 -10.33 0.46 8.21
CA VAL A 134 -8.92 0.12 7.95
C VAL A 134 -8.03 0.56 9.12
N GLN A 135 -8.20 1.77 9.64
CA GLN A 135 -7.43 2.26 10.78
C GLN A 135 -7.62 1.41 12.04
N LYS A 136 -8.87 1.03 12.36
CA LYS A 136 -9.15 0.10 13.47
C LYS A 136 -8.52 -1.28 13.23
N ALA A 137 -8.55 -1.77 11.99
CA ALA A 137 -7.92 -3.04 11.65
C ALA A 137 -6.39 -3.01 11.81
N VAL A 138 -5.74 -1.87 11.63
CA VAL A 138 -4.28 -1.68 11.83
C VAL A 138 -3.86 -1.79 13.29
N ILE A 139 -4.76 -1.46 14.22
CA ILE A 139 -4.50 -1.55 15.66
C ILE A 139 -4.52 -3.01 16.15
N LYS A 140 -5.26 -3.89 15.48
CA LYS A 140 -5.36 -5.30 15.91
C LYS A 140 -4.04 -6.09 15.84
N PRO A 141 -3.22 -5.99 14.77
CA PRO A 141 -1.92 -6.64 14.69
C PRO A 141 -0.95 -6.31 15.83
N ILE A 142 -1.08 -5.13 16.45
CA ILE A 142 -0.24 -4.73 17.57
C ILE A 142 -0.80 -5.21 18.92
N ASN A 143 -1.85 -6.06 18.92
CA ASN A 143 -2.53 -6.59 20.11
C ASN A 143 -2.93 -5.50 21.12
N SER A 144 -3.18 -4.29 20.65
CA SER A 144 -3.74 -3.23 21.47
C SER A 144 -5.25 -3.46 21.57
N SER A 145 -5.73 -3.53 22.81
CA SER A 145 -7.14 -3.61 23.18
C SER A 145 -7.83 -2.25 23.13
#